data_AF-A0A8C5JB81-F1
#
_entry.id   AF-A0A8C5JB81-F1
#
_cell.length_a   1.000
_cell.length_b   1.000
_cell.length_c   1.000
_cell.angle_alpha   90.00
_cell.angle_beta   90.00
_cell.angle_gamma   90.00
#
_symmetry.space_group_name_H-M   'P 1'
#
loop_
_entity.id
_entity.type
_entity.pdbx_description
1 polymer ?
#
loop_
_entity_poly.entity_id
_entity_poly.type
_entity_poly.pdbx_seq_one_letter_code
_entity_poly.pdbx_strand_id
1 'polypeptide(L)'
;DKREKGSTECYTLDCAAAESKVTKFLSIQHRPVFIYSFLFKTRRYNYTTPKSFLEQIKLYQSLLLSKDRELKAKMERLENGLEKLKSTSAQAKLAAQEVELKQKNEDADKLIQVVGVETEKVSRKKAVADEEERKVALIAQEVEQKQKDCEEDLAKAEPALAAAQFNKESIHENCLKALQPYLQDPSFNPEFVATKSAAAAGLCSWVLNIERFHRVFCEVQPKRQALDRANAELAITAAPLAGSYKTACFRGSLLSVGGLASENVRWAEAVKDFKQQQNTLCGDVLLVTAFVSYLGYFTRKYRQELLDGIWRPYLHQLKVSPDCSEKPLLLGLMWPQILAAVAAWRNQGLPADRTSSQNAAILSSCQRWPLLVDPQLQGSKWIKNTHGDALRVIQAGQKG
;
A
#
# COMPACT_ATOMS: atom_id res chain seq x y z
N ASP A 1 16.52 -41.04 17.50
CA ASP A 1 16.39 -39.63 17.93
C ASP A 1 17.29 -38.69 17.15
N LYS A 2 16.69 -37.92 16.24
CA LYS A 2 17.30 -36.78 15.52
C LYS A 2 16.37 -35.57 15.69
N ARG A 3 16.34 -34.98 16.90
CA ARG A 3 15.81 -33.64 17.18
C ARG A 3 16.66 -33.07 18.33
N GLU A 4 16.93 -31.77 18.29
CA GLU A 4 17.83 -30.98 19.19
C GLU A 4 19.30 -30.77 18.76
N LYS A 5 19.55 -30.51 17.47
CA LYS A 5 20.75 -29.77 17.03
C LYS A 5 20.37 -28.64 16.08
N GLY A 6 19.67 -27.63 16.59
CA GLY A 6 19.25 -26.50 15.78
C GLY A 6 19.08 -25.24 16.60
N SER A 7 20.19 -24.62 17.03
CA SER A 7 20.28 -23.16 17.32
C SER A 7 21.66 -22.66 17.78
N THR A 8 22.78 -23.32 17.45
CA THR A 8 24.11 -22.95 18.01
C THR A 8 25.16 -22.51 17.00
N GLU A 9 24.82 -22.35 15.71
CA GLU A 9 25.82 -22.15 14.64
C GLU A 9 25.92 -20.73 14.04
N CYS A 10 25.46 -19.67 14.72
CA CYS A 10 25.61 -18.28 14.21
C CYS A 10 26.51 -17.33 15.03
N TYR A 11 27.28 -17.78 16.03
CA TYR A 11 27.90 -16.87 17.02
C TYR A 11 29.37 -17.15 17.39
N THR A 12 30.29 -17.39 16.45
CA THR A 12 31.65 -17.81 16.85
C THR A 12 32.79 -16.83 16.54
N LEU A 13 32.69 -15.99 15.52
CA LEU A 13 33.79 -15.05 15.18
C LEU A 13 33.64 -13.65 15.80
N ASP A 14 32.42 -13.07 15.81
CA ASP A 14 32.18 -11.76 16.42
C ASP A 14 32.18 -11.79 17.96
N CYS A 15 31.77 -12.91 18.56
CA CYS A 15 31.76 -13.09 20.00
C CYS A 15 33.18 -13.09 20.60
N ALA A 16 34.14 -13.80 19.99
CA ALA A 16 35.52 -13.85 20.49
C ALA A 16 36.21 -12.48 20.46
N ALA A 17 35.96 -11.68 19.42
CA ALA A 17 36.46 -10.31 19.33
C ALA A 17 35.83 -9.39 20.38
N ALA A 18 34.52 -9.54 20.64
CA ALA A 18 33.82 -8.82 21.69
C ALA A 18 34.34 -9.22 23.09
N GLU A 19 34.54 -10.51 23.35
CA GLU A 19 35.08 -11.05 24.61
C GLU A 19 36.49 -10.51 24.91
N SER A 20 37.36 -10.44 23.90
CA SER A 20 38.69 -9.84 24.05
C SER A 20 38.63 -8.37 24.46
N LYS A 21 37.70 -7.59 23.90
CA LYS A 21 37.53 -6.18 24.23
C LYS A 21 36.91 -5.98 25.62
N VAL A 22 35.92 -6.79 25.99
CA VAL A 22 35.32 -6.79 27.34
C VAL A 22 36.38 -7.11 28.39
N THR A 23 37.24 -8.10 28.14
CA THR A 23 38.33 -8.48 29.04
C THR A 23 39.34 -7.33 29.23
N LYS A 24 39.71 -6.63 28.13
CA LYS A 24 40.57 -5.44 28.21
C LYS A 24 39.93 -4.34 29.06
N PHE A 25 38.63 -4.09 28.90
CA PHE A 25 37.90 -3.12 29.72
C PHE A 25 37.84 -3.52 31.19
N LEU A 26 37.51 -4.77 31.49
CA LEU A 26 37.55 -5.28 32.86
C LEU A 26 38.93 -5.08 33.51
N SER A 27 40.02 -5.32 32.77
CA SER A 27 41.37 -5.12 33.29
C SER A 27 41.70 -3.66 33.64
N ILE A 28 41.17 -2.68 32.89
CA ILE A 28 41.48 -1.27 33.15
C ILE A 28 40.85 -0.81 34.46
N GLN A 29 39.62 -1.25 34.73
CA GLN A 29 38.83 -0.86 35.91
C GLN A 29 39.49 -1.26 37.22
N HIS A 30 40.18 -2.40 37.20
CA HIS A 30 40.88 -2.95 38.36
C HIS A 30 42.22 -2.30 38.66
N ARG A 31 42.69 -1.36 37.83
CA ARG A 31 44.01 -0.77 38.03
C ARG A 31 44.05 0.00 39.35
N PRO A 32 45.07 -0.22 40.19
CA PRO A 32 45.17 0.44 41.48
C PRO A 32 45.44 1.95 41.35
N VAL A 33 45.81 2.43 40.16
CA VAL A 33 46.00 3.85 39.84
C VAL A 33 44.80 4.71 40.19
N PHE A 34 43.57 4.19 40.05
CA PHE A 34 42.36 4.93 40.43
C PHE A 34 42.23 5.06 41.95
N ILE A 35 42.56 4.00 42.69
CA ILE A 35 42.56 4.04 44.16
C ILE A 35 43.62 5.01 44.66
N TYR A 36 44.84 4.92 44.14
CA TYR A 36 45.95 5.78 44.56
C TYR A 36 45.69 7.26 44.23
N SER A 37 45.15 7.55 43.04
CA SER A 37 44.75 8.90 42.64
C SER A 37 43.67 9.46 43.59
N PHE A 38 42.67 8.66 43.95
CA PHE A 38 41.64 9.08 44.89
C PHE A 38 42.17 9.29 46.31
N LEU A 39 43.03 8.38 46.79
CA LEU A 39 43.67 8.49 48.10
C LEU A 39 44.51 9.76 48.19
N PHE A 40 45.30 10.06 47.15
CA PHE A 40 46.10 11.28 47.10
C PHE A 40 45.23 12.54 47.17
N LYS A 41 44.12 12.57 46.41
CA LYS A 41 43.21 13.73 46.35
C LYS A 41 42.35 13.91 47.61
N THR A 42 41.93 12.83 48.27
CA THR A 42 40.89 12.89 49.32
C THR A 42 41.34 12.42 50.70
N ARG A 43 42.54 11.83 50.81
CA ARG A 43 43.05 11.18 52.03
C ARG A 43 42.14 10.06 52.57
N ARG A 44 41.27 9.49 51.73
CA ARG A 44 40.38 8.38 52.08
C ARG A 44 40.88 7.08 51.46
N TYR A 45 40.95 6.04 52.28
CA TYR A 45 41.36 4.70 51.85
C TYR A 45 40.19 3.93 51.27
N ASN A 46 40.43 3.27 50.13
CA ASN A 46 39.55 2.30 49.52
C ASN A 46 40.36 1.09 49.08
N TYR A 47 39.73 -0.07 49.04
CA TYR A 47 40.39 -1.32 48.67
C TYR A 47 39.61 -2.00 47.55
N THR A 48 40.26 -2.24 46.42
CA THR A 48 39.74 -3.16 45.39
C THR A 48 40.38 -4.52 45.62
N THR A 49 39.55 -5.53 45.80
CA THR A 49 40.00 -6.91 46.01
C THR A 49 39.65 -7.78 44.79
N PRO A 50 40.37 -8.89 44.55
CA PRO A 50 39.96 -9.87 43.54
C PRO A 50 38.53 -10.38 43.73
N LYS A 51 38.01 -10.35 44.96
CA LYS A 51 36.62 -10.73 45.24
C LYS A 51 35.61 -9.73 44.66
N SER A 52 35.90 -8.43 44.74
CA SER A 52 35.11 -7.38 44.10
C SER A 52 35.06 -7.56 42.57
N PHE A 53 36.17 -8.01 41.97
CA PHE A 53 36.21 -8.33 40.54
C PHE A 53 35.24 -9.45 40.16
N LEU A 54 35.31 -10.56 40.90
CA LEU A 54 34.43 -11.72 40.66
C LEU A 54 32.96 -11.36 40.83
N GLU A 55 32.64 -10.44 41.75
CA GLU A 55 31.29 -9.94 41.94
C GLU A 55 30.79 -9.10 40.77
N GLN A 56 31.64 -8.22 40.23
CA GLN A 56 31.32 -7.48 39.03
C GLN A 56 31.04 -8.43 37.86
N ILE A 57 31.86 -9.48 37.67
CA ILE A 57 31.66 -10.47 36.62
C ILE A 57 30.31 -11.18 36.79
N LYS A 58 30.00 -11.64 38.01
CA LYS A 58 28.72 -12.28 38.31
C LYS A 58 27.53 -11.35 38.05
N LEU A 59 27.63 -10.09 38.47
CA LEU A 59 26.61 -9.08 38.22
C LEU A 59 26.46 -8.81 36.72
N TYR A 60 27.57 -8.72 35.98
CA TYR A 60 27.60 -8.51 34.53
C TYR A 60 26.89 -9.65 33.80
N GLN A 61 27.25 -10.90 34.10
CA GLN A 61 26.62 -12.08 33.51
C GLN A 61 25.12 -12.12 33.80
N SER A 62 24.73 -11.94 35.08
CA SER A 62 23.32 -11.97 35.48
C SER A 62 22.51 -10.86 34.80
N LEU A 63 23.04 -9.64 34.78
CA LEU A 63 22.32 -8.49 34.24
C LEU A 63 22.25 -8.53 32.71
N LEU A 64 23.32 -8.95 32.04
CA LEU A 64 23.35 -9.12 30.59
C LEU A 64 22.32 -10.15 30.14
N LEU A 65 22.28 -11.31 30.79
CA LEU A 65 21.31 -12.37 30.47
C LEU A 65 19.86 -11.93 30.72
N SER A 66 19.60 -11.25 31.84
CA SER A 66 18.27 -10.73 32.14
C SER A 66 17.82 -9.71 31.10
N LYS A 67 18.69 -8.75 30.74
CA LYS A 67 18.33 -7.67 29.82
C LYS A 67 18.24 -8.13 28.37
N ASP A 68 19.08 -9.06 27.94
CA ASP A 68 18.97 -9.68 26.62
C ASP A 68 17.63 -10.44 26.47
N ARG A 69 17.23 -11.20 27.50
CA ARG A 69 15.91 -11.87 27.51
C ARG A 69 14.75 -10.87 27.48
N GLU A 70 14.80 -9.81 28.28
CA GLU A 70 13.77 -8.76 28.28
C GLU A 70 13.64 -8.07 26.92
N LEU A 71 14.76 -7.73 26.27
CA LEU A 71 14.77 -7.10 24.95
C LEU A 71 14.23 -8.05 23.87
N LYS A 72 14.70 -9.30 23.86
CA LYS A 72 14.20 -10.33 22.94
C LYS A 72 12.69 -10.55 23.08
N ALA A 73 12.18 -10.67 24.31
CA ALA A 73 10.74 -10.83 24.54
C ALA A 73 9.91 -9.63 24.05
N LYS A 74 10.41 -8.39 24.24
CA LYS A 74 9.76 -7.17 23.73
C LYS A 74 9.77 -7.12 22.20
N MET A 75 10.89 -7.50 21.59
CA MET A 75 11.04 -7.58 20.13
C MET A 75 10.09 -8.61 19.55
N GLU A 76 10.11 -9.84 20.07
CA GLU A 76 9.25 -10.94 19.60
C GLU A 76 7.76 -10.56 19.71
N ARG A 77 7.36 -9.94 20.83
CA ARG A 77 5.98 -9.45 20.99
C ARG A 77 5.58 -8.47 19.89
N LEU A 78 6.44 -7.49 19.58
CA LEU A 78 6.15 -6.49 18.56
C LEU A 78 6.22 -7.07 17.14
N GLU A 79 7.18 -7.95 16.87
CA GLU A 79 7.29 -8.66 15.58
C GLU A 79 6.07 -9.53 15.33
N ASN A 80 5.59 -10.27 16.33
CA ASN A 80 4.33 -11.02 16.26
C ASN A 80 3.11 -10.09 16.04
N GLY A 81 3.10 -8.91 16.66
CA GLY A 81 2.07 -7.89 16.44
C GLY A 81 2.08 -7.35 15.01
N LEU A 82 3.26 -7.05 14.47
CA LEU A 82 3.47 -6.59 13.11
C LEU A 82 3.07 -7.64 12.07
N GLU A 83 3.38 -8.92 12.32
CA GLU A 83 2.96 -10.02 11.45
C GLU A 83 1.43 -10.15 11.42
N LYS A 84 0.78 -10.07 12.58
CA LYS A 84 -0.70 -10.05 12.66
C LYS A 84 -1.28 -8.88 11.88
N LEU A 85 -0.75 -7.65 12.06
CA LEU A 85 -1.20 -6.48 11.30
C LEU A 85 -1.06 -6.65 9.79
N LYS A 86 0.07 -7.21 9.33
CA LYS A 86 0.29 -7.51 7.91
C LYS A 86 -0.72 -8.54 7.38
N SER A 87 -0.98 -9.60 8.15
CA SER A 87 -1.95 -10.64 7.77
C SER A 87 -3.38 -10.09 7.69
N THR A 88 -3.79 -9.24 8.63
CA THR A 88 -5.12 -8.59 8.64
C THR A 88 -5.27 -7.60 7.49
N SER A 89 -4.21 -6.83 7.19
CA SER A 89 -4.17 -5.94 6.02
C SER A 89 -4.32 -6.71 4.70
N ALA A 90 -3.61 -7.83 4.55
CA ALA A 90 -3.70 -8.68 3.37
C ALA A 90 -5.09 -9.31 3.22
N GLN A 91 -5.66 -9.84 4.30
CA GLN A 91 -7.01 -10.41 4.31
C GLN A 91 -8.08 -9.36 4.00
N ALA A 92 -7.98 -8.15 4.57
CA ALA A 92 -8.92 -7.06 4.29
C ALA A 92 -8.86 -6.60 2.83
N LYS A 93 -7.66 -6.56 2.23
CA LYS A 93 -7.48 -6.23 0.81
C LYS A 93 -8.08 -7.30 -0.11
N LEU A 94 -7.87 -8.58 0.22
CA LEU A 94 -8.44 -9.69 -0.54
C LEU A 94 -9.97 -9.68 -0.46
N ALA A 95 -10.54 -9.52 0.74
CA ALA A 95 -11.99 -9.44 0.93
C ALA A 95 -12.62 -8.27 0.16
N ALA A 96 -11.96 -7.10 0.12
CA ALA A 96 -12.43 -5.97 -0.69
C ALA A 96 -12.40 -6.27 -2.20
N GLN A 97 -11.35 -6.97 -2.67
CA GLN A 97 -11.24 -7.39 -4.07
C GLN A 97 -12.28 -8.45 -4.44
N GLU A 98 -12.60 -9.39 -3.54
CA GLU A 98 -13.65 -10.40 -3.74
C GLU A 98 -15.04 -9.77 -3.87
N VAL A 99 -15.35 -8.75 -3.06
CA VAL A 99 -16.61 -8.00 -3.17
C VAL A 99 -16.68 -7.25 -4.51
N GLU A 100 -15.59 -6.61 -4.93
CA GLU A 100 -15.56 -5.90 -6.23
C GLU A 100 -15.68 -6.87 -7.42
N LEU A 101 -15.03 -8.04 -7.36
CA LEU A 101 -15.15 -9.08 -8.38
C LEU A 101 -16.58 -9.62 -8.46
N LYS A 102 -17.23 -9.87 -7.32
CA LYS A 102 -18.63 -10.32 -7.29
C LYS A 102 -19.55 -9.30 -7.93
N GLN A 103 -19.41 -8.01 -7.58
CA GLN A 103 -20.20 -6.95 -8.23
C GLN A 103 -19.95 -6.87 -9.73
N LYS A 104 -18.70 -6.93 -10.17
CA LYS A 104 -18.38 -6.92 -11.61
C LYS A 104 -18.91 -8.15 -12.34
N ASN A 105 -18.89 -9.33 -11.72
CA ASN A 105 -19.46 -10.54 -12.31
C ASN A 105 -20.98 -10.43 -12.40
N GLU A 106 -21.66 -9.95 -11.34
CA GLU A 106 -23.10 -9.70 -11.37
C GLU A 106 -23.50 -8.69 -12.44
N ASP A 107 -22.72 -7.62 -12.61
CA ASP A 107 -22.96 -6.61 -13.65
C ASP A 107 -22.67 -7.16 -15.06
N ALA A 108 -21.65 -8.01 -15.21
CA ALA A 108 -21.37 -8.71 -16.46
C ALA A 108 -22.50 -9.70 -16.83
N ASP A 109 -23.03 -10.45 -15.85
CA ASP A 109 -24.14 -11.37 -16.05
C ASP A 109 -25.41 -10.64 -16.48
N LYS A 110 -25.73 -9.50 -15.84
CA LYS A 110 -26.82 -8.61 -16.28
C LYS A 110 -26.61 -8.12 -17.70
N LEU A 111 -25.38 -7.72 -18.03
CA LEU A 111 -25.04 -7.25 -19.38
C LEU A 111 -25.18 -8.36 -20.42
N ILE A 112 -24.74 -9.59 -20.12
CA ILE A 112 -24.93 -10.76 -20.99
C ILE A 112 -26.41 -11.01 -21.25
N GLN A 113 -27.25 -10.85 -20.23
CA GLN A 113 -28.69 -11.02 -20.38
C GLN A 113 -29.30 -9.95 -21.29
N VAL A 114 -28.90 -8.69 -21.14
CA VAL A 114 -29.35 -7.57 -21.99
C VAL A 114 -28.84 -7.75 -23.42
N VAL A 115 -27.55 -8.02 -23.60
CA VAL A 115 -26.94 -8.26 -24.91
C VAL A 115 -27.57 -9.49 -25.58
N GLY A 116 -27.92 -10.54 -24.84
CA GLY A 116 -28.63 -11.70 -25.39
C GLY A 116 -30.00 -11.33 -25.98
N VAL A 117 -30.81 -10.57 -25.23
CA VAL A 117 -32.11 -10.07 -25.70
C VAL A 117 -31.96 -9.10 -26.87
N GLU A 118 -30.95 -8.23 -26.84
CA GLU A 118 -30.67 -7.29 -27.94
C GLU A 118 -30.14 -8.00 -29.18
N THR A 119 -29.28 -9.01 -29.05
CA THR A 119 -28.76 -9.81 -30.17
C THR A 119 -29.89 -10.61 -30.83
N GLU A 120 -30.85 -11.10 -30.05
CA GLU A 120 -32.05 -11.75 -30.59
C GLU A 120 -32.96 -10.75 -31.33
N LYS A 121 -33.13 -9.53 -30.80
CA LYS A 121 -33.86 -8.46 -31.50
C LYS A 121 -33.16 -8.02 -32.78
N VAL A 122 -31.83 -7.86 -32.75
CA VAL A 122 -31.01 -7.47 -33.91
C VAL A 122 -31.02 -8.56 -34.96
N SER A 123 -30.91 -9.84 -34.59
CA SER A 123 -31.00 -10.95 -35.56
C SER A 123 -32.38 -11.06 -36.20
N ARG A 124 -33.47 -10.84 -35.45
CA ARG A 124 -34.82 -10.75 -36.01
C ARG A 124 -34.95 -9.58 -36.99
N LYS A 125 -34.47 -8.39 -36.61
CA LYS A 125 -34.47 -7.20 -37.50
C LYS A 125 -33.59 -7.42 -38.73
N LYS A 126 -32.43 -8.06 -38.57
CA LYS A 126 -31.52 -8.39 -39.66
C LYS A 126 -32.13 -9.41 -40.63
N ALA A 127 -32.78 -10.46 -40.14
CA ALA A 127 -33.46 -11.42 -41.00
C ALA A 127 -34.58 -10.77 -41.85
N VAL A 128 -35.31 -9.79 -41.28
CA VAL A 128 -36.30 -9.00 -42.02
C VAL A 128 -35.61 -8.08 -43.04
N ALA A 129 -34.52 -7.41 -42.66
CA ALA A 129 -33.75 -6.56 -43.56
C ALA A 129 -33.13 -7.36 -44.73
N ASP A 130 -32.54 -8.52 -44.45
CA ASP A 130 -31.94 -9.42 -45.45
C ASP A 130 -33.01 -9.94 -46.44
N GLU A 131 -34.23 -10.21 -45.97
CA GLU A 131 -35.34 -10.65 -46.83
C GLU A 131 -35.88 -9.51 -47.70
N GLU A 132 -36.00 -8.30 -47.15
CA GLU A 132 -36.34 -7.12 -47.94
C GLU A 132 -35.22 -6.74 -48.92
N GLU A 133 -33.96 -6.88 -48.54
CA GLU A 133 -32.81 -6.68 -49.42
C GLU A 133 -32.83 -7.66 -50.60
N ARG A 134 -33.19 -8.94 -50.38
CA ARG A 134 -33.39 -9.91 -51.47
C ARG A 134 -34.50 -9.50 -52.42
N LYS A 135 -35.65 -9.04 -51.90
CA LYS A 135 -36.76 -8.55 -52.74
C LYS A 135 -36.33 -7.31 -53.52
N VAL A 136 -35.64 -6.38 -52.89
CA VAL A 136 -35.10 -5.18 -53.54
C VAL A 136 -34.05 -5.54 -54.57
N ALA A 137 -33.21 -6.55 -54.34
CA ALA A 137 -32.22 -7.03 -55.30
C ALA A 137 -32.87 -7.66 -56.55
N LEU A 138 -33.91 -8.48 -56.37
CA LEU A 138 -34.69 -9.04 -57.49
C LEU A 138 -35.36 -7.93 -58.30
N ILE A 139 -36.00 -6.97 -57.61
CA ILE A 139 -36.62 -5.82 -58.25
C ILE A 139 -35.57 -4.93 -58.92
N ALA A 140 -34.39 -4.76 -58.32
CA ALA A 140 -33.29 -4.01 -58.89
C ALA A 140 -32.76 -4.69 -60.16
N GLN A 141 -32.70 -6.02 -60.19
CA GLN A 141 -32.33 -6.78 -61.39
C GLN A 141 -33.39 -6.62 -62.50
N GLU A 142 -34.68 -6.69 -62.15
CA GLU A 142 -35.77 -6.41 -63.10
C GLU A 142 -35.74 -4.96 -63.61
N VAL A 143 -35.45 -4.01 -62.73
CA VAL A 143 -35.36 -2.59 -63.06
C VAL A 143 -34.12 -2.31 -63.89
N GLU A 144 -32.97 -2.92 -63.60
CA GLU A 144 -31.75 -2.78 -64.37
C GLU A 144 -31.93 -3.37 -65.77
N GLN A 145 -32.64 -4.48 -65.90
CA GLN A 145 -33.02 -5.01 -67.21
C GLN A 145 -33.94 -4.03 -67.95
N LYS A 146 -35.02 -3.57 -67.31
CA LYS A 146 -35.92 -2.55 -67.88
C LYS A 146 -35.18 -1.25 -68.20
N GLN A 147 -34.17 -0.89 -67.43
CA GLN A 147 -33.35 0.30 -67.62
C GLN A 147 -32.39 0.12 -68.79
N LYS A 148 -31.74 -1.05 -68.95
CA LYS A 148 -30.93 -1.36 -70.14
C LYS A 148 -31.77 -1.33 -71.41
N ASP A 149 -32.95 -1.95 -71.39
CA ASP A 149 -33.88 -1.93 -72.50
C ASP A 149 -34.31 -0.48 -72.82
N CYS A 150 -34.57 0.34 -71.79
CA CYS A 150 -34.93 1.75 -71.95
C CYS A 150 -33.74 2.65 -72.36
N GLU A 151 -32.52 2.37 -71.91
CA GLU A 151 -31.29 3.11 -72.25
C GLU A 151 -30.87 2.83 -73.68
N GLU A 152 -31.05 1.60 -74.17
CA GLU A 152 -30.88 1.27 -75.59
C GLU A 152 -31.88 2.04 -76.48
N ASP A 153 -33.12 2.22 -76.00
CA ASP A 153 -34.14 3.00 -76.70
C ASP A 153 -33.98 4.52 -76.51
N LEU A 154 -33.41 4.96 -75.38
CA LEU A 154 -33.05 6.36 -75.12
C LEU A 154 -31.83 6.77 -75.96
N ALA A 155 -30.81 5.93 -76.11
CA ALA A 155 -29.64 6.20 -76.94
C ALA A 155 -30.01 6.45 -78.42
N LYS A 156 -31.09 5.83 -78.90
CA LYS A 156 -31.69 6.13 -80.21
C LYS A 156 -32.38 7.50 -80.26
N ALA A 157 -32.85 8.00 -79.12
CA ALA A 157 -33.58 9.27 -78.96
C ALA A 157 -32.73 10.44 -78.40
N GLU A 158 -31.53 10.17 -77.85
CA GLU A 158 -30.54 11.13 -77.36
C GLU A 158 -30.19 12.24 -78.35
N PRO A 159 -29.99 11.98 -79.67
CA PRO A 159 -29.75 13.04 -80.63
C PRO A 159 -30.92 14.03 -80.76
N ALA A 160 -32.15 13.65 -80.39
CA ALA A 160 -33.32 14.55 -80.36
C ALA A 160 -33.48 15.27 -79.00
N LEU A 161 -33.03 14.66 -77.90
CA LEU A 161 -33.19 15.18 -76.54
C LEU A 161 -32.16 16.29 -76.20
N ALA A 162 -30.94 16.21 -76.72
CA ALA A 162 -29.90 17.23 -76.53
C ALA A 162 -30.29 18.61 -77.10
N ALA A 163 -31.23 18.64 -78.06
CA ALA A 163 -31.76 19.87 -78.64
C ALA A 163 -32.85 20.56 -77.78
N ALA A 164 -33.39 19.90 -76.74
CA ALA A 164 -34.63 20.33 -76.07
C ALA A 164 -34.52 20.70 -74.58
N GLN A 165 -33.33 20.60 -73.94
CA GLN A 165 -33.08 21.00 -72.52
C GLN A 165 -34.16 20.52 -71.51
N PHE A 166 -34.67 19.29 -71.64
CA PHE A 166 -35.74 18.77 -70.80
C PHE A 166 -35.21 18.09 -69.53
N ASN A 167 -35.80 18.40 -68.36
CA ASN A 167 -35.34 17.89 -67.06
C ASN A 167 -36.02 16.54 -66.73
N LYS A 168 -35.23 15.46 -66.79
CA LYS A 168 -35.67 14.05 -66.74
C LYS A 168 -36.06 13.53 -65.35
N GLU A 169 -35.78 14.27 -64.28
CA GLU A 169 -35.93 13.81 -62.89
C GLU A 169 -37.21 14.29 -62.20
N SER A 170 -38.02 15.13 -62.86
CA SER A 170 -39.27 15.67 -62.28
C SER A 170 -40.32 15.94 -63.36
N ILE A 171 -41.14 14.95 -63.67
CA ILE A 171 -42.30 15.09 -64.56
C ILE A 171 -43.54 15.32 -63.69
N HIS A 172 -44.24 16.43 -63.91
CA HIS A 172 -45.42 16.77 -63.11
C HIS A 172 -46.60 15.83 -63.41
N GLU A 173 -47.29 15.33 -62.39
CA GLU A 173 -48.30 14.27 -62.49
C GLU A 173 -49.48 14.61 -63.44
N ASN A 174 -49.79 15.89 -63.58
CA ASN A 174 -50.80 16.40 -64.52
C ASN A 174 -50.45 16.09 -66.00
N CYS A 175 -49.17 16.13 -66.35
CA CYS A 175 -48.70 15.84 -67.71
C CYS A 175 -48.84 14.34 -68.02
N LEU A 176 -48.60 13.46 -67.04
CA LEU A 176 -48.76 12.01 -67.18
C LEU A 176 -50.24 11.61 -67.36
N LYS A 177 -51.14 12.24 -66.60
CA LYS A 177 -52.60 12.02 -66.73
C LYS A 177 -53.14 12.47 -68.09
N ALA A 178 -52.62 13.56 -68.63
CA ALA A 178 -52.98 14.04 -69.96
C ALA A 178 -52.46 13.14 -71.09
N LEU A 179 -51.34 12.45 -70.87
CA LEU A 179 -50.71 11.53 -71.83
C LEU A 179 -51.33 10.14 -71.84
N GLN A 180 -51.92 9.72 -70.72
CA GLN A 180 -52.50 8.40 -70.50
C GLN A 180 -53.52 7.93 -71.57
N PRO A 181 -54.43 8.77 -72.11
CA PRO A 181 -55.37 8.36 -73.15
C PRO A 181 -54.69 8.05 -74.49
N TYR A 182 -53.60 8.76 -74.80
CA TYR A 182 -52.86 8.59 -76.06
C TYR A 182 -51.96 7.35 -76.03
N LEU A 183 -51.46 6.97 -74.84
CA LEU A 183 -50.67 5.75 -74.65
C LEU A 183 -51.49 4.47 -74.78
N GLN A 184 -52.81 4.54 -74.63
CA GLN A 184 -53.74 3.42 -74.78
C GLN A 184 -54.25 3.24 -76.21
N ASP A 185 -54.01 4.23 -77.09
CA ASP A 185 -54.40 4.16 -78.49
C ASP A 185 -53.40 3.26 -79.26
N PRO A 186 -53.86 2.17 -79.91
CA PRO A 186 -53.01 1.27 -80.71
C PRO A 186 -52.31 1.98 -81.88
N SER A 187 -52.79 3.16 -82.30
CA SER A 187 -52.20 3.95 -83.38
C SER A 187 -50.99 4.79 -82.94
N PHE A 188 -50.76 4.97 -81.63
CA PHE A 188 -49.65 5.73 -81.07
C PHE A 188 -48.40 4.86 -80.88
N ASN A 189 -47.94 4.23 -81.97
CA ASN A 189 -46.74 3.41 -82.01
C ASN A 189 -45.66 4.08 -82.90
N PRO A 190 -44.41 4.21 -82.44
CA PRO A 190 -43.29 4.73 -83.23
C PRO A 190 -43.15 4.08 -84.61
N GLU A 191 -43.40 2.76 -84.74
CA GLU A 191 -43.31 2.05 -86.02
C GLU A 191 -44.41 2.46 -87.00
N PHE A 192 -45.63 2.69 -86.50
CA PHE A 192 -46.76 3.15 -87.31
C PHE A 192 -46.56 4.61 -87.73
N VAL A 193 -46.14 5.47 -86.79
CA VAL A 193 -45.87 6.90 -87.05
C VAL A 193 -44.68 7.07 -88.00
N ALA A 194 -43.69 6.17 -87.98
CA ALA A 194 -42.54 6.18 -88.89
C ALA A 194 -42.94 6.00 -90.36
N THR A 195 -44.04 5.28 -90.65
CA THR A 195 -44.56 5.17 -92.03
C THR A 195 -45.07 6.49 -92.60
N LYS A 196 -45.34 7.49 -91.74
CA LYS A 196 -45.84 8.82 -92.13
C LYS A 196 -44.79 9.92 -91.94
N SER A 197 -43.97 9.88 -90.89
CA SER A 197 -42.90 10.84 -90.66
C SER A 197 -41.84 10.30 -89.69
N ALA A 198 -40.57 10.30 -90.11
CA ALA A 198 -39.45 9.88 -89.28
C ALA A 198 -39.22 10.80 -88.07
N ALA A 199 -39.41 12.11 -88.23
CA ALA A 199 -39.24 13.09 -87.15
C ALA A 199 -40.36 12.96 -86.09
N ALA A 200 -41.59 12.72 -86.51
CA ALA A 200 -42.71 12.48 -85.60
C ALA A 200 -42.57 11.14 -84.87
N ALA A 201 -42.00 10.12 -85.52
CA ALA A 201 -41.70 8.84 -84.89
C ALA A 201 -40.64 8.96 -83.79
N GLY A 202 -39.61 9.80 -83.99
CA GLY A 202 -38.62 10.11 -82.98
C GLY A 202 -39.22 10.74 -81.71
N LEU A 203 -40.14 11.69 -81.87
CA LEU A 203 -40.87 12.30 -80.74
C LEU A 203 -41.81 11.30 -80.05
N CYS A 204 -42.52 10.46 -80.81
CA CYS A 204 -43.38 9.42 -80.26
C CYS A 204 -42.59 8.41 -79.42
N SER A 205 -41.43 7.96 -79.93
CA SER A 205 -40.51 7.06 -79.22
C SER A 205 -39.97 7.71 -77.95
N TRP A 206 -39.55 8.97 -78.04
CA TRP A 206 -39.06 9.75 -76.90
C TRP A 206 -40.09 9.89 -75.78
N VAL A 207 -41.35 10.22 -76.11
CA VAL A 207 -42.43 10.34 -75.13
C VAL A 207 -42.73 9.01 -74.43
N LEU A 208 -42.74 7.89 -75.17
CA LEU A 208 -42.94 6.54 -74.61
C LEU A 208 -41.81 6.12 -73.67
N ASN A 209 -40.56 6.40 -74.04
CA ASN A 209 -39.40 6.03 -73.24
C ASN A 209 -39.31 6.84 -71.93
N ILE A 210 -39.69 8.12 -71.97
CA ILE A 210 -39.73 8.96 -70.77
C ILE A 210 -40.81 8.51 -69.79
N GLU A 211 -42.00 8.12 -70.26
CA GLU A 211 -43.07 7.60 -69.40
C GLU A 211 -42.66 6.27 -68.75
N ARG A 212 -42.05 5.36 -69.52
CA ARG A 212 -41.50 4.09 -69.01
C ARG A 212 -40.42 4.30 -67.95
N PHE A 213 -39.46 5.19 -68.20
CA PHE A 213 -38.40 5.52 -67.25
C PHE A 213 -38.95 6.10 -65.93
N HIS A 214 -39.87 7.05 -66.02
CA HIS A 214 -40.47 7.68 -64.84
C HIS A 214 -41.25 6.68 -63.97
N ARG A 215 -41.99 5.76 -64.60
CA ARG A 215 -42.72 4.71 -63.88
C ARG A 215 -41.79 3.80 -63.09
N VAL A 216 -40.67 3.39 -63.70
CA VAL A 216 -39.64 2.57 -63.06
C VAL A 216 -38.93 3.33 -61.94
N PHE A 217 -38.64 4.61 -62.14
CA PHE A 217 -38.02 5.47 -61.13
C PHE A 217 -38.90 5.62 -59.86
N CYS A 218 -40.21 5.82 -60.03
CA CYS A 218 -41.17 5.90 -58.91
C CYS A 218 -41.25 4.61 -58.08
N GLU A 219 -41.02 3.43 -58.67
CA GLU A 219 -41.09 2.15 -57.96
C GLU A 219 -39.82 1.85 -57.12
N VAL A 220 -38.66 2.37 -57.51
CA VAL A 220 -37.36 2.04 -56.88
C VAL A 220 -36.92 3.03 -55.81
N GLN A 221 -37.23 4.32 -55.98
CA GLN A 221 -36.89 5.37 -55.02
C GLN A 221 -37.37 5.09 -53.57
N PRO A 222 -38.64 4.69 -53.31
CA PRO A 222 -39.09 4.44 -51.94
C PRO A 222 -38.41 3.23 -51.30
N LYS A 223 -38.04 2.21 -52.10
CA LYS A 223 -37.38 0.99 -51.62
C LYS A 223 -35.94 1.24 -51.20
N ARG A 224 -35.19 2.08 -51.94
CA ARG A 224 -33.83 2.50 -51.55
C ARG A 224 -33.84 3.32 -50.26
N GLN A 225 -34.76 4.28 -50.13
CA GLN A 225 -34.89 5.08 -48.90
C GLN A 225 -35.30 4.24 -47.68
N ALA A 226 -36.11 3.19 -47.86
CA ALA A 226 -36.47 2.28 -46.79
C ALA A 226 -35.28 1.44 -46.30
N LEU A 227 -34.43 0.97 -47.22
CA LEU A 227 -33.22 0.21 -46.90
C LEU A 227 -32.20 1.04 -46.10
N ASP A 228 -31.96 2.28 -46.53
CA ASP A 228 -31.01 3.18 -45.84
C ASP A 228 -31.47 3.55 -44.42
N ARG A 229 -32.78 3.74 -44.22
CA ARG A 229 -33.36 4.00 -42.88
C ARG A 229 -33.21 2.79 -41.95
N ALA A 230 -33.47 1.57 -42.45
CA ALA A 230 -33.32 0.35 -41.66
C ALA A 230 -31.86 0.14 -41.21
N ASN A 231 -30.90 0.43 -42.09
CA ASN A 231 -29.47 0.34 -41.78
C ASN A 231 -29.01 1.42 -40.77
N ALA A 232 -29.56 2.63 -40.83
CA ALA A 232 -29.25 3.69 -39.87
C ALA A 232 -29.78 3.39 -38.45
N GLU A 233 -30.96 2.77 -38.32
CA GLU A 233 -31.51 2.37 -37.03
C GLU A 233 -30.71 1.24 -36.34
N LEU A 234 -30.12 0.33 -37.13
CA LEU A 234 -29.25 -0.73 -36.62
C LEU A 234 -27.92 -0.18 -36.06
N ALA A 235 -27.40 0.93 -36.60
CA ALA A 235 -26.16 1.53 -36.11
C ALA A 235 -26.31 2.25 -34.75
N ILE A 236 -27.47 2.86 -34.49
CA ILE A 236 -27.75 3.62 -33.25
C ILE A 236 -27.92 2.68 -32.05
N THR A 237 -28.48 1.49 -32.28
CA THR A 237 -28.75 0.51 -31.21
C THR A 237 -27.50 -0.23 -30.72
N ALA A 238 -26.36 -0.13 -31.42
CA ALA A 238 -25.10 -0.78 -31.03
C ALA A 238 -24.16 0.09 -30.17
N ALA A 239 -24.49 1.36 -29.91
CA ALA A 239 -23.56 2.34 -29.34
C ALA A 239 -23.46 2.45 -27.79
N PRO A 240 -24.48 2.15 -26.96
CA PRO A 240 -24.41 2.47 -25.52
C PRO A 240 -24.02 1.26 -24.65
N LEU A 241 -22.74 0.85 -24.65
CA LEU A 241 -22.22 -0.20 -23.73
C LEU A 241 -20.99 0.24 -22.91
N ALA A 242 -20.62 1.51 -22.88
CA ALA A 242 -19.29 1.94 -22.38
C ALA A 242 -19.26 2.95 -21.21
N GLY A 243 -20.35 3.22 -20.48
CA GLY A 243 -20.28 4.30 -19.49
C GLY A 243 -21.31 4.31 -18.38
N SER A 244 -20.93 3.73 -17.24
CA SER A 244 -21.24 4.09 -15.84
C SER A 244 -20.74 2.86 -15.04
N TYR A 245 -20.16 2.86 -13.84
CA TYR A 245 -20.61 3.36 -12.55
C TYR A 245 -19.48 3.08 -11.53
N LYS A 246 -18.86 4.07 -10.87
CA LYS A 246 -18.05 3.84 -9.65
C LYS A 246 -17.86 5.11 -8.82
N THR A 247 -18.74 5.41 -7.88
CA THR A 247 -18.38 6.18 -6.67
C THR A 247 -19.50 6.09 -5.63
N ALA A 248 -19.27 5.38 -4.51
CA ALA A 248 -20.01 5.60 -3.24
C ALA A 248 -19.56 4.76 -2.02
N CYS A 249 -18.70 3.73 -2.13
CA CYS A 249 -18.45 2.81 -0.99
C CYS A 249 -17.12 3.01 -0.21
N PHE A 250 -16.31 4.04 -0.52
CA PHE A 250 -14.90 4.09 -0.09
C PHE A 250 -14.61 4.79 1.27
N ARG A 251 -15.61 5.33 1.97
CA ARG A 251 -15.35 6.27 3.09
C ARG A 251 -15.20 5.63 4.49
N GLY A 252 -15.82 4.48 4.76
CA GLY A 252 -15.77 3.83 6.08
C GLY A 252 -14.48 3.05 6.32
N SER A 253 -13.96 2.37 5.30
CA SER A 253 -12.78 1.50 5.44
C SER A 253 -11.45 2.27 5.55
N LEU A 254 -11.38 3.53 5.12
CA LEU A 254 -10.13 4.31 5.17
C LEU A 254 -9.73 4.78 6.57
N LEU A 255 -10.70 5.09 7.45
CA LEU A 255 -10.38 5.62 8.79
C LEU A 255 -9.71 4.56 9.69
N SER A 256 -10.16 3.30 9.61
CA SER A 256 -9.59 2.21 10.42
C SER A 256 -8.21 1.79 9.91
N VAL A 257 -8.00 1.82 8.58
CA VAL A 257 -6.70 1.54 7.95
C VAL A 257 -5.65 2.61 8.29
N GLY A 258 -6.07 3.87 8.43
CA GLY A 258 -5.19 4.97 8.86
C GLY A 258 -4.65 4.80 10.29
N GLY A 259 -5.49 4.38 11.23
CA GLY A 259 -5.06 4.08 12.61
C GLY A 259 -4.05 2.94 12.67
N LEU A 260 -4.35 1.82 12.01
CA LEU A 260 -3.48 0.64 11.91
C LEU A 260 -2.14 0.95 11.24
N ALA A 261 -2.13 1.83 10.22
CA ALA A 261 -0.90 2.23 9.54
C ALA A 261 0.06 3.01 10.47
N SER A 262 -0.48 3.91 11.30
CA SER A 262 0.33 4.68 12.26
C SER A 262 0.92 3.81 13.38
N GLU A 263 0.16 2.82 13.86
CA GLU A 263 0.64 1.87 14.86
C GLU A 263 1.72 0.94 14.30
N ASN A 264 1.58 0.51 13.04
CA ASN A 264 2.56 -0.31 12.33
C ASN A 264 3.93 0.39 12.24
N VAL A 265 3.95 1.69 11.86
CA VAL A 265 5.19 2.49 11.81
C VAL A 265 5.83 2.58 13.19
N ARG A 266 5.04 2.90 14.22
CA ARG A 266 5.54 3.04 15.59
C ARG A 266 6.14 1.74 16.14
N TRP A 267 5.50 0.58 15.88
CA TRP A 267 6.03 -0.71 16.31
C TRP A 267 7.28 -1.11 15.53
N ALA A 268 7.34 -0.82 14.23
CA ALA A 268 8.52 -1.07 13.42
C ALA A 268 9.72 -0.22 13.89
N GLU A 269 9.49 1.06 14.20
CA GLU A 269 10.49 1.94 14.81
C GLU A 269 10.95 1.42 16.16
N ALA A 270 10.03 1.01 17.04
CA ALA A 270 10.39 0.44 18.34
C ALA A 270 11.21 -0.85 18.23
N VAL A 271 10.90 -1.73 17.26
CA VAL A 271 11.72 -2.93 16.99
C VAL A 271 13.12 -2.55 16.51
N LYS A 272 13.24 -1.53 15.65
CA LYS A 272 14.54 -1.01 15.21
C LYS A 272 15.34 -0.45 16.38
N ASP A 273 14.70 0.31 17.26
CA ASP A 273 15.34 0.85 18.47
C ASP A 273 15.80 -0.27 19.41
N PHE A 274 14.99 -1.33 19.60
CA PHE A 274 15.40 -2.48 20.41
C PHE A 274 16.55 -3.26 19.80
N LYS A 275 16.62 -3.38 18.46
CA LYS A 275 17.77 -3.97 17.76
C LYS A 275 19.04 -3.14 17.99
N GLN A 276 18.94 -1.82 17.95
CA GLN A 276 20.06 -0.94 18.28
C GLN A 276 20.49 -1.10 19.75
N GLN A 277 19.54 -1.14 20.68
CA GLN A 277 19.82 -1.39 22.11
C GLN A 277 20.49 -2.75 22.35
N GLN A 278 20.11 -3.79 21.61
CA GLN A 278 20.73 -5.10 21.72
C GLN A 278 22.22 -5.07 21.31
N ASN A 279 22.56 -4.27 20.30
CA ASN A 279 23.95 -4.11 19.85
C ASN A 279 24.81 -3.36 20.88
N THR A 280 24.26 -2.35 21.56
CA THR A 280 24.99 -1.57 22.57
C THR A 280 24.97 -2.21 23.96
N LEU A 281 24.08 -3.19 24.18
CA LEU A 281 23.79 -3.80 25.48
C LEU A 281 25.04 -4.27 26.22
N CYS A 282 25.99 -4.90 25.52
CA CYS A 282 27.20 -5.44 26.14
C CYS A 282 28.06 -4.34 26.79
N GLY A 283 28.30 -3.23 26.08
CA GLY A 283 29.08 -2.09 26.59
C GLY A 283 28.34 -1.34 27.71
N ASP A 284 27.03 -1.20 27.55
CA ASP A 284 26.18 -0.46 28.49
C ASP A 284 26.05 -1.20 29.83
N VAL A 285 25.80 -2.51 29.80
CA VAL A 285 25.77 -3.37 30.98
C VAL A 285 27.15 -3.39 31.66
N LEU A 286 28.23 -3.36 30.89
CA LEU A 286 29.59 -3.35 31.42
C LEU A 286 29.93 -2.06 32.17
N LEU A 287 29.52 -0.90 31.65
CA LEU A 287 29.63 0.39 32.35
C LEU A 287 28.81 0.41 33.64
N VAL A 288 27.59 -0.08 33.55
CA VAL A 288 26.65 -0.17 34.65
C VAL A 288 27.20 -1.02 35.80
N THR A 289 27.68 -2.23 35.51
CA THR A 289 28.13 -3.14 36.57
C THR A 289 29.42 -2.65 37.19
N ALA A 290 30.28 -2.00 36.41
CA ALA A 290 31.44 -1.29 36.92
C ALA A 290 31.06 -0.12 37.84
N PHE A 291 30.00 0.61 37.50
CA PHE A 291 29.48 1.67 38.36
C PHE A 291 28.99 1.14 39.69
N VAL A 292 28.14 0.13 39.68
CA VAL A 292 27.61 -0.46 40.90
C VAL A 292 28.72 -1.07 41.76
N SER A 293 29.75 -1.66 41.13
CA SER A 293 30.82 -2.37 41.85
C SER A 293 31.92 -1.47 42.40
N TYR A 294 32.30 -0.39 41.70
CA TYR A 294 33.45 0.45 42.09
C TYR A 294 33.12 1.91 42.39
N LEU A 295 32.02 2.45 41.86
CA LEU A 295 31.77 3.88 41.96
C LEU A 295 31.03 4.28 43.25
N GLY A 296 30.55 3.31 44.04
CA GLY A 296 29.76 3.57 45.25
C GLY A 296 30.47 4.40 46.33
N TYR A 297 31.75 4.16 46.59
CA TYR A 297 32.52 4.88 47.60
C TYR A 297 33.17 6.19 47.11
N PHE A 298 33.11 6.46 45.80
CA PHE A 298 33.69 7.66 45.21
C PHE A 298 32.72 8.85 45.26
N THR A 299 33.28 10.08 45.32
CA THR A 299 32.51 11.32 45.32
C THR A 299 31.92 11.62 43.94
N ARG A 300 30.84 12.41 43.88
CA ARG A 300 30.18 12.79 42.60
C ARG A 300 31.17 13.27 41.52
N LYS A 301 32.07 14.18 41.87
CA LYS A 301 33.06 14.73 40.92
C LYS A 301 33.98 13.63 40.38
N TYR A 302 34.48 12.77 41.27
CA TYR A 302 35.37 11.68 40.88
C TYR A 302 34.64 10.61 40.05
N ARG A 303 33.35 10.37 40.33
CA ARG A 303 32.53 9.47 39.51
C ARG A 303 32.41 9.96 38.08
N GLN A 304 32.20 11.26 37.87
CA GLN A 304 32.12 11.86 36.54
C GLN A 304 33.48 11.81 35.82
N GLU A 305 34.57 12.16 36.51
CA GLU A 305 35.94 12.08 35.97
C GLU A 305 36.27 10.66 35.47
N LEU A 306 35.94 9.63 36.26
CA LEU A 306 36.16 8.23 35.86
C LEU A 306 35.24 7.79 34.71
N LEU A 307 33.95 8.07 34.78
CA LEU A 307 32.98 7.64 33.77
C LEU A 307 33.21 8.33 32.43
N ASP A 308 33.18 9.65 32.42
CA ASP A 308 33.16 10.46 31.20
C ASP A 308 34.58 10.75 30.70
N GLY A 309 35.57 10.84 31.61
CA GLY A 309 36.96 11.14 31.26
C GLY A 309 37.81 9.91 30.92
N ILE A 310 37.47 8.72 31.43
CA ILE A 310 38.32 7.53 31.27
C ILE A 310 37.56 6.34 30.67
N TRP A 311 36.50 5.89 31.32
CA TRP A 311 35.84 4.63 30.97
C TRP A 311 35.08 4.69 29.64
N ARG A 312 34.28 5.74 29.44
CA ARG A 312 33.50 5.92 28.21
C ARG A 312 34.42 6.15 26.99
N PRO A 313 35.44 7.03 27.02
CA PRO A 313 36.40 7.16 25.92
C PRO A 313 37.15 5.85 25.61
N TYR A 314 37.54 5.09 26.63
CA TYR A 314 38.24 3.83 26.45
C TYR A 314 37.34 2.76 25.79
N LEU A 315 36.04 2.72 26.11
CA LEU A 315 35.10 1.84 25.41
C LEU A 315 34.89 2.22 23.94
N HIS A 316 34.81 3.54 23.64
CA HIS A 316 34.75 4.02 22.27
C HIS A 316 36.00 3.61 21.48
N GLN A 317 37.19 3.72 22.08
CA GLN A 317 38.45 3.28 21.46
C GLN A 317 38.46 1.77 21.18
N LEU A 318 37.96 0.96 22.12
CA LEU A 318 37.91 -0.49 21.97
C LEU A 318 36.88 -0.96 20.94
N LYS A 319 35.98 -0.09 20.45
CA LYS A 319 34.86 -0.42 19.56
C LYS A 319 34.07 -1.63 20.09
N VAL A 320 33.80 -1.66 21.41
CA VAL A 320 32.98 -2.72 22.04
C VAL A 320 31.55 -2.66 21.51
N SER A 321 31.09 -1.47 21.10
CA SER A 321 29.91 -1.25 20.27
C SER A 321 30.12 0.01 19.44
N PRO A 322 29.58 0.11 18.20
CA PRO A 322 29.31 1.41 17.61
C PRO A 322 28.31 2.12 18.53
N ASP A 323 28.62 3.34 18.94
CA ASP A 323 27.74 4.21 19.73
C ASP A 323 27.29 3.66 21.09
N CYS A 324 28.20 3.64 22.09
CA CYS A 324 27.74 3.78 23.48
C CYS A 324 26.86 5.03 23.53
N SER A 325 25.55 4.86 23.73
CA SER A 325 24.57 5.93 23.57
C SER A 325 25.07 7.23 24.21
N GLU A 326 25.07 8.34 23.46
CA GLU A 326 25.34 9.68 23.99
C GLU A 326 24.36 10.07 25.11
N LYS A 327 23.23 9.37 25.20
CA LYS A 327 22.29 9.52 26.31
C LYS A 327 22.97 9.09 27.62
N PRO A 328 22.62 9.68 28.79
CA PRO A 328 23.22 9.31 30.07
C PRO A 328 22.88 7.86 30.44
N LEU A 329 23.72 6.93 29.97
CA LEU A 329 23.60 5.48 30.08
C LEU A 329 23.30 5.00 31.49
N LEU A 330 23.82 5.72 32.48
CA LEU A 330 23.72 5.31 33.88
C LEU A 330 22.29 5.23 34.42
N LEU A 331 21.36 6.01 33.86
CA LEU A 331 19.94 6.00 34.24
C LEU A 331 19.07 5.29 33.20
N GLY A 332 19.45 5.34 31.92
CA GLY A 332 18.61 4.89 30.81
C GLY A 332 18.62 3.37 30.57
N LEU A 333 19.79 2.74 30.52
CA LEU A 333 19.87 1.32 30.15
C LEU A 333 19.64 0.37 31.30
N MET A 334 20.07 0.78 32.48
CA MET A 334 19.90 -0.08 33.61
C MET A 334 18.41 -0.16 33.98
N TRP A 335 17.62 0.89 33.70
CA TRP A 335 16.54 1.10 34.65
C TRP A 335 15.31 1.98 34.31
N PRO A 336 14.51 1.59 33.29
CA PRO A 336 13.09 1.94 33.25
C PRO A 336 12.36 1.65 34.58
N GLN A 337 12.71 0.55 35.26
CA GLN A 337 12.19 0.17 36.59
C GLN A 337 12.65 1.09 37.78
N ILE A 338 13.65 1.99 37.64
CA ILE A 338 14.26 2.85 38.70
C ILE A 338 13.79 4.23 38.40
N LEU A 339 13.56 4.60 37.15
CA LEU A 339 12.77 5.80 36.91
C LEU A 339 11.41 5.65 37.61
N ALA A 340 10.80 4.46 37.55
CA ALA A 340 9.66 4.11 38.39
C ALA A 340 10.01 4.07 39.90
N ALA A 341 11.10 3.38 40.31
CA ALA A 341 11.47 3.30 41.73
C ALA A 341 11.94 4.63 42.35
N VAL A 342 12.47 5.58 41.59
CA VAL A 342 12.95 6.90 42.05
C VAL A 342 11.78 7.72 42.52
N ALA A 343 10.63 7.63 41.84
CA ALA A 343 9.39 8.22 42.34
C ALA A 343 9.02 7.60 43.70
N ALA A 344 9.08 6.28 43.84
CA ALA A 344 8.82 5.60 45.11
C ALA A 344 9.84 5.99 46.20
N TRP A 345 11.14 6.05 45.88
CA TRP A 345 12.20 6.43 46.81
C TRP A 345 12.05 7.87 47.30
N ARG A 346 11.65 8.79 46.41
CA ARG A 346 11.34 10.17 46.78
C ARG A 346 10.19 10.21 47.78
N ASN A 347 9.13 9.43 47.56
CA ASN A 347 8.02 9.31 48.50
C ASN A 347 8.46 8.70 49.84
N GLN A 348 9.49 7.84 49.84
CA GLN A 348 10.11 7.28 51.04
C GLN A 348 11.12 8.23 51.72
N GLY A 349 11.30 9.45 51.21
CA GLY A 349 12.16 10.47 51.79
C GLY A 349 13.61 10.47 51.29
N LEU A 350 13.91 9.79 50.18
CA LEU A 350 15.19 9.93 49.49
C LEU A 350 15.31 11.34 48.88
N PRO A 351 16.44 12.05 49.07
CA PRO A 351 16.67 13.34 48.44
C PRO A 351 16.58 13.28 46.91
N ALA A 352 16.11 14.36 46.28
CA ALA A 352 15.88 14.42 44.84
C ALA A 352 17.17 14.52 43.99
N ASP A 353 18.33 14.63 44.62
CA ASP A 353 19.59 14.79 43.90
C ASP A 353 20.05 13.49 43.22
N ARG A 354 20.85 13.67 42.16
CA ARG A 354 21.36 12.55 41.35
C ARG A 354 22.26 11.60 42.14
N THR A 355 22.99 12.10 43.13
CA THR A 355 23.93 11.28 43.92
C THR A 355 23.16 10.34 44.84
N SER A 356 22.12 10.84 45.50
CA SER A 356 21.22 10.03 46.33
C SER A 356 20.51 8.95 45.52
N SER A 357 20.01 9.31 44.32
CA SER A 357 19.40 8.35 43.40
C SER A 357 20.39 7.25 42.96
N GLN A 358 21.64 7.62 42.66
CA GLN A 358 22.71 6.67 42.34
C GLN A 358 23.06 5.76 43.52
N ASN A 359 23.13 6.32 44.73
CA ASN A 359 23.44 5.55 45.93
C ASN A 359 22.32 4.55 46.27
N ALA A 360 21.05 4.96 46.11
CA ALA A 360 19.91 4.08 46.25
C ALA A 360 19.90 2.95 45.20
N ALA A 361 20.29 3.27 43.95
CA ALA A 361 20.46 2.28 42.89
C ALA A 361 21.54 1.25 43.24
N ILE A 362 22.68 1.70 43.77
CA ILE A 362 23.77 0.83 44.24
C ILE A 362 23.25 -0.07 45.38
N LEU A 363 22.64 0.51 46.41
CA LEU A 363 22.08 -0.23 47.55
C LEU A 363 21.07 -1.32 47.12
N SER A 364 20.26 -1.04 46.11
CA SER A 364 19.25 -1.98 45.59
C SER A 364 19.84 -3.07 44.69
N SER A 365 21.04 -2.87 44.16
CA SER A 365 21.67 -3.76 43.16
C SER A 365 22.84 -4.57 43.71
N CYS A 366 23.40 -4.18 44.86
CA CYS A 366 24.55 -4.85 45.44
C CYS A 366 24.18 -6.23 46.00
N GLN A 367 25.00 -7.24 45.69
CA GLN A 367 24.87 -8.58 46.27
C GLN A 367 25.31 -8.63 47.75
N ARG A 368 26.16 -7.68 48.17
CA ARG A 368 26.53 -7.49 49.57
C ARG A 368 25.92 -6.22 50.11
N TRP A 369 25.59 -6.24 51.38
CA TRP A 369 25.14 -5.07 52.13
C TRP A 369 26.25 -4.01 52.18
N PRO A 370 26.09 -2.85 51.50
CA PRO A 370 27.08 -1.79 51.52
C PRO A 370 27.14 -1.14 52.90
N LEU A 371 28.33 -0.71 53.32
CA LEU A 371 28.46 0.16 54.47
C LEU A 371 28.00 1.57 54.09
N LEU A 372 26.96 2.06 54.74
CA LEU A 372 26.43 3.39 54.51
C LEU A 372 27.20 4.43 55.36
N VAL A 373 27.90 5.34 54.70
CA VAL A 373 28.54 6.51 55.34
C VAL A 373 27.59 7.70 55.26
N ASP A 374 26.81 7.92 56.31
CA ASP A 374 25.68 8.88 56.33
C ASP A 374 25.74 9.83 57.52
N PRO A 375 26.59 10.87 57.47
CA PRO A 375 26.71 11.84 58.57
C PRO A 375 25.46 12.71 58.75
N GLN A 376 24.60 12.81 57.73
CA GLN A 376 23.37 13.62 57.76
C GLN A 376 22.12 12.80 58.10
N LEU A 377 22.28 11.50 58.35
CA LEU A 377 21.19 10.56 58.65
C LEU A 377 20.09 10.49 57.57
N GLN A 378 20.38 10.89 56.34
CA GLN A 378 19.41 10.90 55.23
C GLN A 378 19.16 9.49 54.70
N GLY A 379 20.23 8.73 54.47
CA GLY A 379 20.13 7.36 53.98
C GLY A 379 19.53 6.43 55.03
N SER A 380 19.91 6.60 56.30
CA SER A 380 19.32 5.83 57.41
C SER A 380 17.84 6.13 57.61
N LYS A 381 17.40 7.39 57.48
CA LYS A 381 15.99 7.76 57.47
C LYS A 381 15.24 7.12 56.30
N TRP A 382 15.81 7.15 55.10
CA TRP A 382 15.22 6.53 53.92
C TRP A 382 15.06 5.01 54.09
N ILE A 383 16.07 4.31 54.62
CA ILE A 383 16.01 2.85 54.87
C ILE A 383 14.90 2.51 55.88
N LYS A 384 14.80 3.28 56.97
CA LYS A 384 13.73 3.11 57.98
C LYS A 384 12.35 3.30 57.37
N ASN A 385 12.16 4.32 56.54
CA ASN A 385 10.89 4.56 55.85
C ASN A 385 10.57 3.49 54.80
N THR A 386 11.60 2.94 54.15
CA THR A 386 11.43 1.92 53.10
C THR A 386 10.99 0.57 53.66
N HIS A 387 11.56 0.16 54.80
CA HIS A 387 11.29 -1.14 55.40
C HIS A 387 10.29 -1.11 56.57
N GLY A 388 10.00 0.07 57.12
CA GLY A 388 9.01 0.27 58.18
C GLY A 388 9.25 -0.62 59.40
N ASP A 389 8.17 -1.16 59.94
CA ASP A 389 8.15 -1.97 61.17
C ASP A 389 8.88 -3.32 61.05
N ALA A 390 9.17 -3.78 59.83
CA ALA A 390 9.94 -5.00 59.61
C ALA A 390 11.44 -4.83 59.92
N LEU A 391 11.93 -3.58 60.02
CA LEU A 391 13.34 -3.28 60.24
C LEU A 391 13.70 -3.28 61.73
N ARG A 392 14.52 -4.25 62.15
CA ARG A 392 15.15 -4.23 63.48
C ARG A 392 16.42 -3.38 63.45
N VAL A 393 16.45 -2.32 64.24
CA VAL A 393 17.61 -1.42 64.36
C VAL A 393 18.36 -1.76 65.64
N ILE A 394 19.60 -2.23 65.49
CA ILE A 394 20.50 -2.56 66.61
C ILE A 394 21.79 -1.74 66.50
N GLN A 395 22.38 -1.39 67.64
CA GLN A 395 23.71 -0.79 67.68
C GLN A 395 24.77 -1.84 68.00
N ALA A 396 25.97 -1.65 67.45
CA ALA A 396 27.09 -2.54 67.74
C ALA A 396 27.36 -2.58 69.26
N GLY A 397 27.28 -3.77 69.86
CA GLY A 397 27.43 -3.98 71.30
C GLY A 397 26.11 -4.27 72.06
N GLN A 398 24.95 -4.08 71.42
CA GLN A 398 23.67 -4.55 71.97
C GLN A 398 23.43 -6.02 71.58
N LYS A 399 23.08 -6.87 72.55
CA LYS A 399 22.55 -8.22 72.23
C LYS A 399 21.14 -8.03 71.66
N GLY A 400 20.99 -8.33 70.37
CA GLY A 400 19.77 -8.14 69.60
C GLY A 400 18.70 -9.20 69.80
#